data_AF-A0A2D4H2H0-F1
#
_entry.id   AF-A0A2D4H2H0-F1
#
_cell.length_a   1.000
_cell.length_b   1.000
_cell.length_c   1.000
_cell.angle_alpha   90.00
_cell.angle_beta   90.00
_cell.angle_gamma   90.00
#
_symmetry.space_group_name_H-M   'P 1'
#
loop_
_entity.id
_entity.type
_entity.pdbx_description
1 polymer ?
#
loop_
_entity_poly.entity_id
_entity_poly.type
_entity_poly.pdbx_seq_one_letter_code
_entity_poly.pdbx_strand_id
1 'polypeptide(L)'
;AISALSINSDCSRLLCGFAKGQITMWDLASGKLLRSIIDAHPPGTAILHIKFTDDPTLAICNDSGGSVFELSFKRVMGVRTCESRCLFSGSKGEVCCIEPLHAKAELRDHPITQYSLLAMASLTKILVIGLKPSLKVWMTFPYGRMEPSSVPLLAWYFVAAQTSVNPVLAFCRGDVVHFLLVKRDESGAIHVTKQKQLHLHYDLINFTWINSHTIVLLD
;
A
#
# COMPACT_ATOMS: atom_id res chain seq x y z
N ALA A 1 -14.01 16.98 6.69
CA ALA A 1 -14.26 16.18 5.48
C ALA A 1 -13.57 14.83 5.61
N ILE A 2 -14.17 13.78 5.05
CA ILE A 2 -13.51 12.50 4.81
C ILE A 2 -12.52 12.73 3.67
N SER A 3 -11.28 12.26 3.84
CA SER A 3 -10.19 12.41 2.86
C SER A 3 -9.72 11.07 2.30
N ALA A 4 -9.98 9.96 3.00
CA ALA A 4 -9.59 8.63 2.56
C ALA A 4 -10.61 7.57 2.99
N LEU A 5 -10.79 6.53 2.17
CA LEU A 5 -11.68 5.40 2.45
C LEU A 5 -11.01 4.08 2.03
N SER A 6 -11.28 3.01 2.78
CA SER A 6 -10.94 1.64 2.37
C SER A 6 -11.97 0.65 2.88
N ILE A 7 -12.38 -0.26 2.01
CA ILE A 7 -13.16 -1.44 2.36
C ILE A 7 -12.19 -2.62 2.47
N ASN A 8 -12.42 -3.54 3.40
CA ASN A 8 -11.61 -4.76 3.52
C ASN A 8 -12.04 -5.84 2.51
N SER A 9 -11.25 -6.90 2.37
CA SER A 9 -11.43 -7.92 1.32
C SER A 9 -12.76 -8.69 1.37
N ASP A 10 -13.38 -8.84 2.54
CA ASP A 10 -14.68 -9.50 2.72
C ASP A 10 -15.86 -8.53 2.76
N CYS A 11 -15.63 -7.24 2.47
CA CYS A 11 -16.64 -6.18 2.48
C CYS A 11 -17.41 -6.03 3.80
N SER A 12 -16.87 -6.49 4.93
CA SER A 12 -17.53 -6.37 6.24
C SER A 12 -17.14 -5.10 7.00
N ARG A 13 -16.03 -4.45 6.63
CA ARG A 13 -15.48 -3.28 7.33
C ARG A 13 -15.18 -2.13 6.39
N LEU A 14 -15.43 -0.92 6.88
CA LEU A 14 -15.01 0.34 6.24
C LEU A 14 -14.11 1.13 7.18
N LEU A 15 -12.96 1.56 6.66
CA LEU A 15 -12.11 2.57 7.28
C LEU A 15 -12.35 3.92 6.61
N CYS A 16 -12.51 4.96 7.42
CA CYS A 16 -12.58 6.36 6.97
C CYS A 16 -11.49 7.17 7.64
N GLY A 17 -10.62 7.79 6.84
CA GLY A 17 -9.65 8.79 7.28
C GLY A 17 -10.17 10.20 7.03
N PHE A 18 -9.84 11.13 7.91
CA PHE A 18 -10.35 12.50 7.87
C PHE A 18 -9.23 13.53 7.74
N ALA A 19 -9.60 14.71 7.21
CA ALA A 19 -8.70 15.85 7.06
C ALA A 19 -8.15 16.41 8.40
N LYS A 20 -8.73 16.01 9.53
CA LYS A 20 -8.25 16.37 10.88
C LYS A 20 -7.48 15.22 11.57
N GLY A 21 -7.11 14.17 10.84
CA GLY A 21 -6.34 13.03 11.36
C GLY A 21 -7.15 11.93 12.04
N GLN A 22 -8.43 12.16 12.34
CA GLN A 22 -9.27 11.10 12.87
C GLN A 22 -9.38 9.94 11.87
N ILE A 23 -9.39 8.71 12.39
CA ILE A 23 -9.73 7.49 11.65
C ILE A 23 -10.92 6.83 12.35
N THR A 24 -11.90 6.39 11.57
CA THR A 24 -13.03 5.61 12.08
C THR A 24 -13.13 4.27 11.37
N MET A 25 -13.53 3.23 12.09
CA MET A 25 -13.86 1.92 11.51
C MET A 25 -15.33 1.61 11.72
N TRP A 26 -16.01 1.15 10.67
CA TRP A 26 -17.43 0.85 10.66
C TRP A 26 -17.70 -0.60 10.25
N ASP A 27 -18.77 -1.17 10.79
CA ASP A 27 -19.36 -2.41 10.28
C ASP A 27 -20.29 -2.07 9.12
N LEU A 28 -20.02 -2.61 7.94
CA LEU A 28 -20.77 -2.28 6.73
C LEU A 28 -22.18 -2.86 6.71
N ALA A 29 -22.40 -4.00 7.38
CA ALA A 29 -23.71 -4.65 7.40
C ALA A 29 -24.71 -3.92 8.32
N SER A 30 -24.26 -3.51 9.50
CA SER A 30 -25.11 -2.87 10.53
C SER A 30 -24.99 -1.35 10.58
N GLY A 31 -24.01 -0.76 9.90
CA GLY A 31 -23.70 0.67 9.99
C GLY A 31 -23.14 1.12 11.34
N LYS A 32 -22.78 0.19 12.23
CA LYS A 32 -22.28 0.52 13.57
C LYS A 32 -20.84 1.01 13.51
N LEU A 33 -20.57 2.11 14.21
CA LEU A 33 -19.20 2.55 14.48
C LEU A 33 -18.52 1.54 15.41
N LEU A 34 -17.40 0.97 14.95
CA LEU A 34 -16.63 -0.02 15.69
C LEU A 34 -15.43 0.60 16.42
N ARG A 35 -14.76 1.59 15.81
CA ARG A 35 -13.58 2.25 16.37
C ARG A 35 -13.56 3.73 16.00
N SER A 36 -13.10 4.56 16.93
CA SER A 36 -12.64 5.92 16.68
C SER A 36 -11.21 6.03 17.17
N ILE A 37 -10.30 6.37 16.26
CA ILE A 37 -8.85 6.41 16.48
C ILE A 37 -8.41 7.85 16.21
N ILE A 38 -7.76 8.48 17.18
CA ILE A 38 -7.42 9.92 17.15
C ILE A 38 -5.93 10.19 17.34
N ASP A 39 -5.16 9.14 17.62
CA ASP A 39 -3.77 9.14 18.06
C ASP A 39 -2.91 8.16 17.23
N ALA A 40 -3.36 7.84 16.01
CA ALA A 40 -2.62 6.96 15.10
C ALA A 40 -1.35 7.61 14.53
N HIS A 41 -1.27 8.94 14.48
CA HIS A 41 -0.20 9.69 13.84
C HIS A 41 -0.11 11.09 14.50
N PRO A 42 0.94 11.89 14.23
CA PRO A 42 1.12 13.20 14.85
C PRO A 42 -0.08 14.14 14.66
N PRO A 43 -0.44 14.93 15.69
CA PRO A 43 -1.59 15.84 15.62
C PRO A 43 -1.38 16.92 14.56
N GLY A 44 -2.48 17.42 13.99
CA GLY A 44 -2.46 18.52 13.01
C GLY A 44 -2.18 18.10 11.57
N THR A 45 -2.06 16.81 11.29
CA THR A 45 -1.94 16.28 9.92
C THR A 45 -3.24 15.60 9.48
N ALA A 46 -3.47 15.53 8.16
CA ALA A 46 -4.62 14.86 7.55
C ALA A 46 -4.28 13.42 7.17
N ILE A 47 -5.27 12.51 7.17
CA ILE A 47 -5.08 11.20 6.53
C ILE A 47 -5.21 11.34 5.02
N LEU A 48 -4.19 10.96 4.26
CA LEU A 48 -4.22 11.04 2.79
C LEU A 48 -4.66 9.72 2.16
N HIS A 49 -4.12 8.60 2.63
CA HIS A 49 -4.56 7.26 2.28
C HIS A 49 -4.72 6.40 3.53
N ILE A 50 -5.68 5.48 3.45
CA ILE A 50 -5.85 4.39 4.39
C ILE A 50 -6.18 3.15 3.57
N LYS A 51 -5.55 2.02 3.87
CA LYS A 51 -5.71 0.76 3.14
C LYS A 51 -5.67 -0.41 4.11
N PHE A 52 -6.66 -1.30 4.05
CA PHE A 52 -6.53 -2.61 4.69
C PHE A 52 -5.39 -3.41 4.05
N THR A 53 -4.85 -4.40 4.76
CA THR A 53 -4.09 -5.48 4.12
C THR A 53 -4.96 -6.73 4.03
N ASP A 54 -4.42 -7.85 3.55
CA ASP A 54 -5.14 -9.13 3.58
C ASP A 54 -5.31 -9.69 5.00
N ASP A 55 -4.53 -9.20 5.97
CA ASP A 55 -4.78 -9.46 7.39
C ASP A 55 -5.86 -8.48 7.87
N PRO A 56 -7.05 -8.96 8.28
CA PRO A 56 -8.14 -8.09 8.72
C PRO A 56 -7.84 -7.32 10.02
N THR A 57 -6.74 -7.66 10.71
CA THR A 57 -6.27 -6.96 11.90
C THR A 57 -5.25 -5.86 11.59
N LEU A 58 -4.88 -5.68 10.33
CA LEU A 58 -3.84 -4.75 9.90
C LEU A 58 -4.36 -3.77 8.84
N ALA A 59 -3.98 -2.50 8.99
CA ALA A 59 -4.15 -1.49 7.95
C ALA A 59 -2.93 -0.56 7.91
N ILE A 60 -2.79 0.15 6.81
CA ILE A 60 -1.73 1.14 6.59
C ILE A 60 -2.39 2.48 6.33
N CYS A 61 -1.87 3.55 6.94
CA CYS A 61 -2.24 4.90 6.57
C CYS A 61 -1.00 5.76 6.32
N ASN A 62 -1.12 6.77 5.48
CA ASN A 62 -0.16 7.87 5.42
C ASN A 62 -0.83 9.19 5.78
N ASP A 63 -0.06 10.07 6.41
CA ASP A 63 -0.51 11.40 6.77
C ASP A 63 -0.02 12.47 5.80
N SER A 64 -0.53 13.69 5.93
CA SER A 64 -0.12 14.84 5.13
C SER A 64 1.27 15.37 5.47
N GLY A 65 1.91 14.85 6.53
CA GLY A 65 3.33 15.07 6.79
C GLY A 65 4.22 14.07 6.02
N GLY A 66 3.63 13.17 5.24
CA GLY A 66 4.33 12.17 4.44
C GLY A 66 4.84 10.98 5.25
N SER A 67 4.38 10.81 6.49
CA SER A 67 4.71 9.65 7.32
C SER A 67 3.74 8.51 7.06
N VAL A 68 4.21 7.27 7.21
CA VAL A 68 3.42 6.05 7.01
C VAL A 68 3.36 5.25 8.30
N PHE A 69 2.16 4.81 8.67
CA PHE A 69 1.88 4.09 9.90
C PHE A 69 1.19 2.76 9.62
N GLU A 70 1.60 1.75 10.37
CA GLU A 70 0.91 0.49 10.53
C GLU A 70 -0.10 0.61 11.67
N LEU A 71 -1.35 0.23 11.41
CA LEU A 71 -2.45 0.20 12.36
C LEU A 71 -2.79 -1.24 12.69
N SER A 72 -2.57 -1.63 13.94
CA SER A 72 -2.88 -2.96 14.47
C SER A 72 -4.17 -2.93 15.30
N PHE A 73 -5.21 -3.60 14.81
CA PHE A 73 -6.52 -3.64 15.43
C PHE A 73 -6.62 -4.82 16.41
N LYS A 74 -6.78 -4.52 17.70
CA LYS A 74 -6.91 -5.54 18.75
C LYS A 74 -8.26 -5.44 19.46
N ARG A 75 -8.59 -6.50 20.19
CA ARG A 75 -9.71 -6.51 21.14
C ARG A 75 -9.19 -7.01 22.48
N VAL A 76 -9.06 -6.11 23.45
CA VAL A 76 -8.54 -6.39 24.79
C VAL A 76 -9.69 -6.27 25.78
N MET A 77 -9.99 -7.36 26.50
CA MET A 77 -11.09 -7.41 27.47
C MET A 77 -12.42 -6.87 26.91
N GLY A 78 -12.74 -7.24 25.67
CA GLY A 78 -13.97 -6.81 24.99
C GLY A 78 -13.90 -5.42 24.34
N VAL A 79 -12.96 -4.57 24.73
CA VAL A 79 -12.73 -3.23 24.20
C VAL A 79 -11.93 -3.29 22.90
N ARG A 80 -12.37 -2.55 21.89
CA ARG A 80 -11.69 -2.44 20.59
C ARG A 80 -10.59 -1.38 20.68
N THR A 81 -9.32 -1.78 20.56
CA THR A 81 -8.15 -0.89 20.60
C THR A 81 -7.36 -0.88 19.28
N CYS A 82 -6.66 0.22 18.99
CA CYS A 82 -5.75 0.32 17.85
C CYS A 82 -4.36 0.67 18.36
N GLU A 83 -3.36 -0.10 17.99
CA GLU A 83 -1.96 0.29 18.15
C GLU A 83 -1.46 0.87 16.83
N SER A 84 -0.65 1.93 16.90
CA SER A 84 -0.01 2.51 15.72
C SER A 84 1.50 2.41 15.83
N ARG A 85 2.14 2.04 14.71
CA ARG A 85 3.60 1.98 14.57
C ARG A 85 4.04 2.77 13.35
N CYS A 86 4.92 3.74 13.53
CA CYS A 86 5.54 4.46 12.41
C CYS A 86 6.46 3.51 11.62
N LEU A 87 6.13 3.31 10.34
CA LEU A 87 6.93 2.53 9.38
C LEU A 87 7.94 3.42 8.65
N PHE A 88 7.54 4.66 8.36
CA PHE A 88 8.34 5.62 7.63
C PHE A 88 8.05 7.04 8.13
N SER A 89 9.10 7.81 8.44
CA SER A 89 8.98 9.22 8.84
C SER A 89 9.08 10.13 7.63
N GLY A 90 8.11 11.03 7.44
CA GLY A 90 8.07 11.98 6.33
C GLY A 90 9.29 12.89 6.22
N SER A 91 10.00 13.13 7.33
CA SER A 91 11.32 13.79 7.32
C SER A 91 12.39 13.09 6.46
N LYS A 92 12.18 11.82 6.09
CA LYS A 92 13.06 11.04 5.19
C LYS A 92 12.61 11.07 3.72
N GLY A 93 11.62 11.89 3.41
CA GLY A 93 11.00 12.08 2.10
C GLY A 93 9.49 11.83 2.16
N GLU A 94 8.68 12.83 1.85
CA GLU A 94 7.22 12.77 2.01
C GLU A 94 6.60 11.67 1.14
N VAL A 95 6.05 10.64 1.78
CA VAL A 95 5.33 9.56 1.09
C VAL A 95 3.96 10.06 0.69
N CYS A 96 3.71 10.05 -0.61
CA CYS A 96 2.47 10.56 -1.20
C CYS A 96 1.53 9.44 -1.63
N CYS A 97 1.99 8.21 -1.84
CA CYS A 97 1.10 7.07 -2.07
C CYS A 97 1.65 5.77 -1.46
N ILE A 98 0.71 4.90 -1.09
CA ILE A 98 0.96 3.59 -0.48
C ILE A 98 0.06 2.56 -1.14
N GLU A 99 0.57 1.35 -1.36
CA GLU A 99 -0.21 0.26 -1.96
C GLU A 99 0.21 -1.08 -1.33
N PRO A 100 -0.61 -1.67 -0.45
CA PRO A 100 -0.39 -3.03 0.04
C PRO A 100 -0.69 -4.06 -1.06
N LEU A 101 0.03 -5.19 -1.06
CA LEU A 101 -0.29 -6.30 -1.94
C LEU A 101 -1.53 -7.03 -1.41
N HIS A 102 -2.52 -7.20 -2.28
CA HIS A 102 -3.71 -8.02 -2.03
C HIS A 102 -3.71 -9.29 -2.87
N ALA A 103 -3.89 -10.44 -2.22
CA ALA A 103 -4.05 -11.73 -2.84
C ALA A 103 -5.53 -12.10 -2.98
N LYS A 104 -5.91 -12.56 -4.17
CA LYS A 104 -7.22 -13.17 -4.40
C LYS A 104 -7.37 -14.45 -3.55
N ALA A 105 -8.60 -14.90 -3.37
CA ALA A 105 -8.90 -16.10 -2.58
C ALA A 105 -8.07 -17.32 -3.03
N GLU A 106 -7.88 -17.50 -4.34
CA GLU A 106 -7.10 -18.62 -4.90
C GLU A 106 -5.59 -18.53 -4.62
N LEU A 107 -5.10 -17.36 -4.23
CA LEU A 107 -3.66 -17.09 -4.02
C LEU A 107 -3.32 -16.88 -2.53
N ARG A 108 -4.25 -17.12 -1.61
CA ARG A 108 -4.01 -16.96 -0.16
C ARG A 108 -2.86 -17.83 0.34
N ASP A 109 -2.72 -19.04 -0.20
CA ASP A 109 -1.65 -19.97 0.15
C ASP A 109 -0.33 -19.69 -0.60
N HIS A 110 -0.30 -18.66 -1.46
CA HIS A 110 0.93 -18.31 -2.17
C HIS A 110 2.02 -17.89 -1.15
N PRO A 111 3.25 -18.44 -1.21
CA PRO A 111 4.27 -18.21 -0.19
C PRO A 111 4.65 -16.76 0.09
N ILE A 112 4.31 -15.82 -0.80
CA ILE A 112 4.57 -14.39 -0.61
C ILE A 112 3.58 -13.71 0.36
N THR A 113 2.38 -14.27 0.55
CA THR A 113 1.30 -13.64 1.32
C THR A 113 1.64 -13.55 2.81
N GLN A 114 2.43 -14.49 3.33
CA GLN A 114 2.91 -14.49 4.72
C GLN A 114 3.72 -13.24 5.11
N TYR A 115 4.23 -12.51 4.11
CA TYR A 115 5.11 -11.37 4.34
C TYR A 115 4.41 -10.01 4.36
N SER A 116 3.14 -9.94 3.95
CA SER A 116 2.36 -8.69 3.88
C SER A 116 3.13 -7.56 3.19
N LEU A 117 3.34 -7.70 1.88
CA LEU A 117 4.11 -6.72 1.09
C LEU A 117 3.40 -5.35 1.06
N LEU A 118 4.19 -4.29 1.16
CA LEU A 118 3.74 -2.90 1.01
C LEU A 118 4.70 -2.14 0.10
N ALA A 119 4.15 -1.47 -0.91
CA ALA A 119 4.86 -0.46 -1.68
C ALA A 119 4.55 0.93 -1.11
N MET A 120 5.57 1.77 -1.02
CA MET A 120 5.44 3.18 -0.63
C MET A 120 6.22 4.02 -1.62
N ALA A 121 5.68 5.17 -2.04
CA ALA A 121 6.39 6.08 -2.90
C ALA A 121 6.37 7.50 -2.34
N SER A 122 7.57 8.11 -2.32
CA SER A 122 7.74 9.54 -2.13
C SER A 122 7.97 10.23 -3.47
N LEU A 123 8.18 11.54 -3.45
CA LEU A 123 8.66 12.29 -4.61
C LEU A 123 10.14 12.03 -4.97
N THR A 124 10.82 11.05 -4.38
CA THR A 124 12.24 10.82 -4.67
C THR A 124 12.59 9.35 -4.83
N LYS A 125 11.80 8.45 -4.25
CA LYS A 125 12.06 7.01 -4.28
C LYS A 125 10.81 6.20 -4.02
N ILE A 126 10.90 4.92 -4.36
CA ILE A 126 9.98 3.86 -3.98
C ILE A 126 10.66 2.95 -2.98
N LEU A 127 9.88 2.44 -2.04
CA LEU A 127 10.28 1.37 -1.14
C LEU A 127 9.33 0.18 -1.32
N VAL A 128 9.90 -1.02 -1.37
CA VAL A 128 9.14 -2.27 -1.22
C VAL A 128 9.56 -2.90 0.10
N ILE A 129 8.59 -3.02 1.01
CA ILE A 129 8.82 -3.51 2.37
C ILE A 129 7.90 -4.69 2.67
N GLY A 130 8.28 -5.48 3.66
CA GLY A 130 7.45 -6.52 4.27
C GLY A 130 7.16 -6.15 5.70
N LEU A 131 5.91 -6.31 6.10
CA LEU A 131 5.46 -6.02 7.47
C LEU A 131 5.63 -7.25 8.37
N LYS A 132 5.56 -8.45 7.79
CA LYS A 132 5.64 -9.72 8.51
C LYS A 132 6.75 -10.63 7.98
N PRO A 133 7.26 -11.56 8.82
CA PRO A 133 7.05 -11.65 10.28
C PRO A 133 7.72 -10.52 11.06
N SER A 134 8.62 -9.78 10.40
CA SER A 134 9.26 -8.58 10.93
C SER A 134 9.38 -7.54 9.81
N LEU A 135 9.47 -6.27 10.20
CA LEU A 135 9.63 -5.18 9.26
C LEU A 135 10.96 -5.32 8.51
N LYS A 136 10.89 -5.49 7.19
CA LYS A 136 12.08 -5.62 6.32
C LYS A 136 11.93 -4.75 5.08
N VAL A 137 12.99 -4.04 4.72
CA VAL A 137 13.07 -3.32 3.44
C VAL A 137 13.80 -4.20 2.43
N TRP A 138 13.14 -4.56 1.33
CA TRP A 138 13.77 -5.35 0.26
C TRP A 138 14.30 -4.53 -0.89
N MET A 139 13.67 -3.40 -1.18
CA MET A 139 14.08 -2.53 -2.28
C MET A 139 13.90 -1.07 -1.90
N THR A 140 14.85 -0.24 -2.33
CA THR A 140 14.68 1.21 -2.44
C THR A 140 15.11 1.64 -3.84
N PHE A 141 14.19 2.18 -4.62
CA PHE A 141 14.44 2.59 -6.01
C PHE A 141 14.30 4.11 -6.14
N PRO A 142 15.38 4.87 -6.41
CA PRO A 142 15.29 6.31 -6.62
C PRO A 142 14.75 6.65 -8.03
N TYR A 143 13.90 7.68 -8.15
CA TYR A 143 13.41 8.15 -9.45
C TYR A 143 14.45 8.96 -10.24
N GLY A 144 15.41 9.58 -9.56
CA GLY A 144 16.22 10.66 -10.14
C GLY A 144 15.51 12.02 -10.06
N ARG A 145 16.01 13.01 -10.80
CA ARG A 145 15.35 14.32 -10.92
C ARG A 145 14.14 14.18 -11.86
N MET A 146 12.96 14.52 -11.36
CA MET A 146 11.70 14.48 -12.10
C MET A 146 10.97 15.81 -11.95
N GLU A 147 10.07 16.11 -12.88
CA GLU A 147 9.22 17.30 -12.82
C GLU A 147 8.36 17.32 -11.55
N PRO A 148 8.23 18.46 -10.85
CA PRO A 148 7.47 18.57 -9.60
C PRO A 148 5.97 18.27 -9.74
N SER A 149 5.40 18.46 -10.93
CA SER A 149 3.98 18.21 -11.23
C SER A 149 3.61 16.72 -11.25
N SER A 150 4.60 15.83 -11.45
CA SER A 150 4.36 14.39 -11.51
C SER A 150 4.31 13.77 -10.13
N VAL A 151 3.18 13.14 -9.78
CA VAL A 151 3.03 12.34 -8.56
C VAL A 151 3.31 10.87 -8.87
N PRO A 152 3.92 10.12 -7.95
CA PRO A 152 4.16 8.70 -8.16
C PRO A 152 2.86 7.90 -8.07
N LEU A 153 2.78 6.87 -8.90
CA LEU A 153 1.68 5.93 -8.98
C LEU A 153 2.19 4.53 -8.67
N LEU A 154 1.42 3.75 -7.91
CA LEU A 154 1.73 2.38 -7.52
C LEU A 154 0.54 1.47 -7.82
N ALA A 155 0.79 0.28 -8.38
CA ALA A 155 -0.25 -0.71 -8.57
C ALA A 155 0.34 -2.13 -8.52
N TRP A 156 -0.15 -2.94 -7.58
CA TRP A 156 0.20 -4.36 -7.49
C TRP A 156 -0.74 -5.23 -8.31
N TYR A 157 -0.19 -6.32 -8.87
CA TYR A 157 -1.00 -7.42 -9.35
C TYR A 157 -0.21 -8.74 -9.36
N PHE A 158 -0.91 -9.87 -9.26
CA PHE A 158 -0.31 -11.19 -9.45
C PHE A 158 -0.28 -11.55 -10.95
N VAL A 159 0.90 -11.59 -11.53
CA VAL A 159 1.11 -11.87 -12.95
C VAL A 159 1.56 -13.32 -13.14
N ALA A 160 0.89 -14.03 -14.04
CA ALA A 160 1.29 -15.37 -14.44
C ALA A 160 2.43 -15.27 -15.45
N ALA A 161 3.59 -15.86 -15.11
CA ALA A 161 4.73 -15.94 -16.00
C ALA A 161 5.30 -17.37 -15.98
N GLN A 162 5.36 -17.99 -17.17
CA GLN A 162 5.78 -19.39 -17.34
C GLN A 162 4.92 -20.33 -16.47
N THR A 163 5.53 -20.97 -15.47
CA THR A 163 4.91 -21.95 -14.57
C THR A 163 4.58 -21.38 -13.19
N SER A 164 4.74 -20.07 -12.98
CA SER A 164 4.56 -19.45 -11.66
C SER A 164 3.76 -18.16 -11.73
N VAL A 165 2.97 -17.92 -10.69
CA VAL A 165 2.23 -16.66 -10.51
C VAL A 165 2.93 -15.89 -9.42
N ASN A 166 3.41 -14.69 -9.73
CA ASN A 166 4.16 -13.88 -8.77
C ASN A 166 3.64 -12.43 -8.76
N PRO A 167 3.72 -11.74 -7.62
CA PRO A 167 3.37 -10.33 -7.57
C PRO A 167 4.34 -9.48 -8.38
N VAL A 168 3.77 -8.58 -9.18
CA VAL A 168 4.47 -7.54 -9.91
C VAL A 168 3.94 -6.20 -9.43
N LEU A 169 4.84 -5.34 -8.95
CA LEU A 169 4.55 -3.92 -8.74
C LEU A 169 4.82 -3.21 -10.04
N ALA A 170 3.79 -2.63 -10.62
CA ALA A 170 3.99 -1.57 -11.58
C ALA A 170 4.06 -0.25 -10.82
N PHE A 171 4.93 0.65 -11.26
CA PHE A 171 5.02 2.00 -10.72
C PHE A 171 5.39 2.98 -11.81
N CYS A 172 4.97 4.22 -11.65
CA CYS A 172 5.26 5.28 -12.60
C CYS A 172 5.42 6.61 -11.89
N ARG A 173 6.22 7.49 -12.46
CA ARG A 173 6.17 8.93 -12.22
C ARG A 173 6.59 9.62 -13.52
N GLY A 174 5.70 10.44 -14.08
CA GLY A 174 5.89 11.00 -15.44
C GLY A 174 5.46 10.01 -16.52
N ASP A 175 6.34 9.76 -17.49
CA ASP A 175 6.07 9.03 -18.73
C ASP A 175 6.67 7.60 -18.76
N VAL A 176 7.39 7.17 -17.73
CA VAL A 176 8.01 5.84 -17.68
C VAL A 176 7.32 4.95 -16.65
N VAL A 177 6.74 3.83 -17.12
CA VAL A 177 6.22 2.77 -16.26
C VAL A 177 7.30 1.72 -16.05
N HIS A 178 7.60 1.42 -14.79
CA HIS A 178 8.54 0.39 -14.38
C HIS A 178 7.81 -0.79 -13.76
N PHE A 179 8.37 -1.98 -13.93
CA PHE A 179 7.84 -3.22 -13.36
C PHE A 179 8.86 -3.86 -12.42
N LEU A 180 8.47 -4.19 -11.19
CA LEU A 180 9.26 -4.95 -10.23
C LEU A 180 8.58 -6.29 -9.96
N LEU A 181 9.25 -7.38 -10.32
CA LEU A 181 8.82 -8.73 -9.97
C LEU A 181 9.30 -9.05 -8.56
N VAL A 182 8.40 -9.55 -7.70
CA VAL A 182 8.77 -10.04 -6.37
C VAL A 182 8.59 -11.56 -6.33
N LYS A 183 9.67 -12.29 -6.07
CA LYS A 183 9.69 -13.75 -6.05
C LYS A 183 10.35 -14.26 -4.77
N ARG A 184 9.79 -15.32 -4.20
CA ARG A 184 10.44 -16.12 -3.15
C ARG A 184 11.21 -17.26 -3.81
N ASP A 185 12.49 -17.41 -3.47
CA ASP A 185 13.27 -18.57 -3.92
C ASP A 185 13.07 -19.79 -3.01
N GLU A 186 13.71 -20.90 -3.36
CA GLU A 186 13.63 -22.16 -2.61
C GLU A 186 14.24 -22.05 -1.21
N SER A 187 15.24 -21.18 -1.00
CA SER A 187 15.83 -20.88 0.31
C SER A 187 14.91 -20.05 1.21
N GLY A 188 13.85 -19.48 0.62
CA GLY A 188 12.90 -18.60 1.29
C GLY A 188 13.31 -17.13 1.29
N ALA A 189 14.38 -16.76 0.59
CA ALA A 189 14.74 -15.37 0.37
C ALA A 189 13.77 -14.72 -0.62
N ILE A 190 13.44 -13.45 -0.36
CA ILE A 190 12.61 -12.63 -1.24
C ILE A 190 13.51 -11.78 -2.11
N HIS A 191 13.31 -11.90 -3.42
CA HIS A 191 14.01 -11.14 -4.44
C HIS A 191 13.05 -10.15 -5.09
N VAL A 192 13.47 -8.90 -5.19
CA VAL A 192 12.76 -7.85 -5.92
C VAL A 192 13.61 -7.49 -7.14
N THR A 193 13.15 -7.83 -8.33
CA THR A 193 13.93 -7.69 -9.57
C THR A 193 13.24 -6.74 -10.53
N LYS A 194 13.96 -5.72 -11.00
CA LYS A 194 13.48 -4.83 -12.06
C LYS A 194 13.31 -5.63 -13.34
N GLN A 195 12.11 -5.56 -13.91
CA GLN A 195 11.73 -6.14 -15.19
C GLN A 195 11.80 -5.07 -16.27
N LYS A 196 11.00 -5.24 -17.33
CA LYS A 196 10.86 -4.27 -18.41
C LYS A 196 10.42 -2.90 -17.89
N GLN A 197 10.60 -1.90 -18.73
CA GLN A 197 10.03 -0.56 -18.56
C GLN A 197 9.32 -0.18 -19.86
N LEU A 198 8.28 0.63 -19.74
CA LEU A 198 7.50 1.14 -20.86
C LEU A 198 7.65 2.65 -20.87
N HIS A 199 8.17 3.19 -21.97
CA HIS A 199 8.21 4.63 -22.21
C HIS A 199 6.95 5.05 -22.93
N LEU A 200 6.27 6.06 -22.41
CA LEU A 200 5.06 6.63 -22.96
C LEU A 200 5.38 7.96 -23.63
N HIS A 201 4.39 8.51 -24.34
CA HIS A 201 4.50 9.83 -24.98
C HIS A 201 3.74 10.92 -24.20
N TYR A 202 3.28 10.59 -22.99
CA TYR A 202 2.44 11.40 -22.13
C TYR A 202 2.74 11.07 -20.66
N ASP A 203 2.48 12.04 -19.77
CA ASP A 203 2.62 11.86 -18.34
C ASP A 203 1.39 11.16 -17.77
N LEU A 204 1.58 10.14 -16.94
CA LEU A 204 0.47 9.45 -16.28
C LEU A 204 -0.04 10.23 -15.08
N ILE A 205 -1.36 10.40 -15.03
CA ILE A 205 -2.07 10.84 -13.82
C ILE A 205 -2.66 9.66 -13.05
N ASN A 206 -2.91 8.52 -13.71
CA ASN A 206 -3.37 7.31 -13.05
C ASN A 206 -3.09 6.04 -13.87
N PHE A 207 -3.09 4.89 -13.19
CA PHE A 207 -3.08 3.58 -13.82
C PHE A 207 -3.58 2.49 -12.87
N THR A 208 -4.13 1.41 -13.44
CA THR A 208 -4.58 0.27 -12.65
C THR A 208 -4.50 -1.03 -13.44
N TRP A 209 -4.23 -2.12 -12.75
CA TRP A 209 -4.31 -3.46 -13.33
C TRP A 209 -5.77 -3.90 -13.39
N ILE A 210 -6.21 -4.37 -14.56
CA ILE A 210 -7.54 -5.00 -14.70
C ILE A 210 -7.43 -6.52 -14.59
N ASN A 211 -6.32 -7.09 -15.08
CA ASN A 211 -6.02 -8.51 -15.00
C ASN A 211 -4.51 -8.75 -15.09
N SER A 212 -4.08 -10.02 -15.13
CA SER A 212 -2.67 -10.41 -15.15
C SER A 212 -1.89 -9.99 -16.40
N HIS A 213 -2.57 -9.51 -17.44
CA HIS A 213 -1.99 -9.17 -18.73
C HIS A 213 -2.35 -7.74 -19.19
N THR A 214 -3.18 -7.01 -18.43
CA THR A 214 -3.73 -5.73 -18.88
C THR A 214 -3.68 -4.68 -17.78
N ILE A 215 -3.10 -3.53 -18.14
CA ILE A 215 -3.07 -2.31 -17.34
C ILE A 215 -3.78 -1.23 -18.15
N VAL A 216 -4.64 -0.47 -17.48
CA VAL A 216 -5.22 0.75 -18.03
C VAL A 216 -4.45 1.94 -17.52
N LEU A 217 -4.14 2.84 -18.45
CA LEU A 217 -3.38 4.06 -18.25
C LEU A 217 -4.31 5.25 -18.47
N LEU A 218 -4.10 6.33 -17.71
CA LEU A 218 -4.81 7.59 -17.85
C LEU A 218 -3.81 8.74 -17.77
N ASP A 219 -3.89 9.65 -18.74
CA ASP A 219 -3.13 10.90 -18.86
C ASP A 219 -3.93 12.14 -18.43
#